data_AF-A0A399CWI1-F1
#
_entry.id   AF-A0A399CWI1-F1
#
_cell.length_a   1.000
_cell.length_b   1.000
_cell.length_c   1.000
_cell.angle_alpha   90.00
_cell.angle_beta   90.00
_cell.angle_gamma   90.00
#
_symmetry.space_group_name_H-M   'P 1'
#
loop_
_entity.id
_entity.type
_entity.pdbx_description
1 polymer ?
#
loop_
_entity_poly.entity_id
_entity_poly.type
_entity_poly.pdbx_seq_one_letter_code
_entity_poly.pdbx_strand_id
1 'polypeptide(L)'
;MKKHIFIIKYLYRDAANYKLYKESIIKNPNNWDLKTFKKWFKLQLIDQLWFNPLDFGLPKPQFPNYNPELDHDWCEFIGLKEKK
;
A
#
# COMPACT_ATOMS: atom_id res chain seq x y z
N MET A 1 -17.95 -18.25 -8.35
CA MET A 1 -16.78 -18.08 -7.45
C MET A 1 -16.86 -16.68 -6.83
N LYS A 2 -16.83 -16.55 -5.50
CA LYS A 2 -16.78 -15.22 -4.85
C LYS A 2 -15.41 -14.61 -5.12
N LYS A 3 -15.37 -13.40 -5.68
CA LYS A 3 -14.14 -12.63 -5.84
C LYS A 3 -13.83 -11.94 -4.51
N HIS A 4 -12.67 -12.25 -3.94
CA HIS A 4 -12.18 -11.57 -2.74
C HIS A 4 -11.61 -10.21 -3.13
N ILE A 5 -12.36 -9.14 -2.85
CA ILE A 5 -11.93 -7.77 -3.11
C ILE A 5 -11.25 -7.24 -1.84
N PHE A 6 -10.00 -6.83 -1.98
CA PHE A 6 -9.23 -6.28 -0.87
C PHE A 6 -9.05 -4.77 -0.99
N ILE A 7 -9.07 -4.12 0.16
CA ILE A 7 -8.83 -2.71 0.31
C ILE A 7 -7.60 -2.54 1.20
N ILE A 8 -6.61 -1.84 0.70
CA ILE A 8 -5.38 -1.51 1.40
C ILE A 8 -5.41 -0.04 1.83
N LYS A 9 -4.97 0.20 3.06
CA LYS A 9 -4.70 1.52 3.63
C LYS A 9 -3.21 1.69 3.77
N TYR A 10 -2.70 2.80 3.26
CA TYR A 10 -1.30 3.14 3.30
C TYR A 10 -1.10 4.64 3.44
N LEU A 11 0.12 5.00 3.82
CA LEU A 11 0.50 6.35 4.20
C LEU A 11 1.79 6.73 3.46
N TYR A 12 1.81 7.89 2.82
CA TYR A 12 3.04 8.52 2.37
C TYR A 12 3.54 9.53 3.40
N ARG A 13 4.86 9.58 3.61
CA ARG A 13 5.54 10.59 4.44
C ARG A 13 6.60 11.30 3.60
N ASP A 14 6.57 12.63 3.60
CA ASP A 14 7.66 13.43 3.05
C ASP A 14 8.76 13.64 4.10
N ALA A 15 9.87 14.30 3.71
CA ALA A 15 10.97 14.57 4.64
C ALA A 15 10.62 15.59 5.74
N ALA A 16 9.59 16.41 5.55
CA ALA A 16 9.07 17.30 6.57
C ALA A 16 8.07 16.61 7.52
N ASN A 17 7.89 15.29 7.37
CA ASN A 17 7.03 14.43 8.19
C ASN A 17 5.52 14.75 8.06
N TYR A 18 5.11 15.41 6.99
CA TYR A 18 3.71 15.50 6.59
C TYR A 18 3.22 14.15 6.06
N LYS A 19 1.93 13.87 6.31
CA LYS A 19 1.34 12.54 6.14
C LYS A 19 0.17 12.59 5.15
N LEU A 20 0.23 11.78 4.10
CA LEU A 20 -0.90 11.55 3.19
C LEU A 20 -1.43 10.13 3.33
N TYR A 21 -2.66 10.00 3.82
CA TYR A 21 -3.34 8.72 3.90
C TYR A 21 -4.08 8.43 2.59
N LYS A 22 -3.99 7.18 2.15
CA LYS A 22 -4.69 6.69 0.97
C LYS A 22 -5.33 5.34 1.26
N GLU A 23 -6.54 5.16 0.74
CA GLU A 23 -7.20 3.87 0.66
C GLU A 23 -7.37 3.51 -0.82
N SER A 24 -7.07 2.28 -1.20
CA SER A 24 -7.21 1.82 -2.58
C SER A 24 -7.58 0.35 -2.65
N ILE A 25 -8.23 -0.04 -3.75
CA ILE A 25 -8.52 -1.44 -4.04
C ILE A 25 -7.25 -2.07 -4.60
N ILE A 26 -6.80 -3.16 -3.97
CA ILE A 26 -5.63 -3.92 -4.42
C ILE A 26 -6.07 -5.16 -5.20
N LYS A 27 -5.31 -5.50 -6.24
CA LYS A 27 -5.60 -6.66 -7.09
C LYS A 27 -5.30 -7.95 -6.33
N ASN A 28 -6.20 -8.92 -6.44
CA ASN A 28 -6.04 -10.27 -5.92
C ASN A 28 -6.18 -11.28 -7.08
N PRO A 29 -5.16 -11.43 -7.94
CA PRO A 29 -5.26 -12.25 -9.15
C PRO A 29 -5.46 -13.74 -8.85
N ASN A 30 -4.90 -14.22 -7.74
CA ASN A 30 -4.96 -15.63 -7.33
C ASN A 30 -6.21 -15.98 -6.51
N ASN A 31 -7.12 -15.01 -6.31
CA ASN A 31 -8.32 -15.14 -5.48
C ASN A 31 -8.05 -15.75 -4.09
N TRP A 32 -6.93 -15.38 -3.48
CA TRP A 32 -6.56 -15.82 -2.14
C TRP A 32 -7.53 -15.24 -1.11
N ASP A 33 -7.68 -15.95 0.02
CA ASP A 33 -8.35 -15.41 1.20
C ASP A 33 -7.50 -14.32 1.86
N LEU A 34 -8.13 -13.52 2.73
CA LEU A 34 -7.48 -12.39 3.40
C LEU A 34 -6.22 -12.79 4.19
N LYS A 35 -6.22 -13.95 4.86
CA LYS A 35 -5.08 -14.40 5.68
C LYS A 35 -3.90 -14.77 4.79
N THR A 36 -4.14 -15.51 3.72
CA THR A 36 -3.12 -15.89 2.74
C THR A 36 -2.55 -14.67 2.03
N PHE A 37 -3.41 -13.77 1.52
CA PHE A 37 -2.96 -12.55 0.86
C PHE A 37 -2.17 -11.65 1.81
N LYS A 38 -2.62 -11.47 3.06
CA LYS A 38 -1.91 -10.65 4.06
C LYS A 38 -0.54 -11.23 4.40
N LYS A 39 -0.40 -12.56 4.49
CA LYS A 39 0.89 -13.22 4.73
C LYS A 39 1.84 -12.98 3.56
N TRP A 40 1.37 -13.18 2.32
CA TRP A 40 2.16 -12.91 1.13
C TRP A 40 2.56 -11.43 1.04
N PHE A 41 1.60 -10.51 1.21
CA PHE A 41 1.84 -9.08 1.13
C PHE A 41 2.88 -8.61 2.16
N LYS A 42 2.81 -9.13 3.39
CA LYS A 42 3.82 -8.84 4.43
C LYS A 42 5.24 -9.27 4.05
N LEU A 43 5.41 -10.32 3.24
CA LEU A 43 6.72 -10.74 2.76
C LEU A 43 7.27 -9.81 1.67
N GLN A 44 6.42 -9.00 1.04
CA GLN A 44 6.82 -7.99 0.06
C GLN A 44 7.14 -6.63 0.72
N LEU A 45 6.88 -6.49 2.02
CA LEU A 45 7.16 -5.25 2.75
C LEU A 45 8.66 -5.14 3.05
N ILE A 46 9.22 -3.97 2.76
CA ILE A 46 10.53 -3.52 3.21
C ILE A 46 10.42 -3.24 4.72
N ASP A 47 11.28 -3.87 5.51
CA ASP A 47 11.27 -3.81 6.98
C ASP A 47 9.90 -4.11 7.62
N GLN A 48 9.08 -4.94 6.97
CA GLN A 48 7.72 -5.29 7.42
C GLN A 48 6.74 -4.12 7.56
N LEU A 49 7.12 -2.93 7.10
CA LEU A 49 6.37 -1.68 7.31
C LEU A 49 6.16 -0.92 6.02
N TRP A 50 7.12 -0.94 5.10
CA TRP A 50 7.14 -0.11 3.91
C TRP A 50 6.93 -0.92 2.65
N PHE A 51 6.37 -0.30 1.61
CA PHE A 51 6.28 -0.91 0.28
C PHE A 51 6.16 0.18 -0.78
N ASN A 52 6.47 -0.17 -2.02
CA ASN A 52 6.22 0.71 -3.15
C ASN A 52 4.80 0.45 -3.69
N PRO A 53 3.88 1.43 -3.66
CA PRO A 53 2.52 1.25 -4.16
C PRO A 53 2.48 0.92 -5.66
N LEU A 54 3.44 1.39 -6.44
CA LEU A 54 3.49 1.16 -7.89
C LEU A 54 3.68 -0.32 -8.25
N ASP A 55 4.42 -1.09 -7.44
CA ASP A 55 4.63 -2.53 -7.64
C ASP A 55 3.32 -3.33 -7.55
N PHE A 56 2.32 -2.79 -6.83
CA PHE A 56 1.00 -3.38 -6.69
C PHE A 56 -0.05 -2.73 -7.61
N GLY A 57 0.37 -1.83 -8.50
CA GLY A 57 -0.50 -1.04 -9.36
C GLY A 57 -1.39 -0.06 -8.59
N LEU A 58 -0.93 0.41 -7.44
CA LEU A 58 -1.62 1.38 -6.59
C LEU A 58 -1.08 2.79 -6.85
N PRO A 59 -1.94 3.82 -6.77
CA PRO A 59 -1.49 5.20 -6.95
C PRO A 59 -0.62 5.64 -5.77
N LYS A 60 0.57 6.18 -6.06
CA LYS A 60 1.38 6.83 -5.02
C LYS A 60 0.71 8.14 -4.57
N PRO A 61 0.48 8.37 -3.27
CA PRO A 61 0.08 9.67 -2.75
C PRO A 61 1.31 10.59 -2.83
N GLN A 62 1.16 11.78 -3.40
CA GLN A 62 2.27 12.71 -3.59
C GLN A 62 1.82 14.13 -3.28
N PHE A 63 2.68 14.90 -2.64
CA PHE A 63 2.48 16.33 -2.42
C PHE A 63 2.79 17.12 -3.70
N PRO A 64 2.17 18.30 -3.90
CA PRO A 64 2.43 19.13 -5.08
C PRO A 64 3.88 19.62 -5.17
N ASN A 65 4.54 19.86 -4.04
CA ASN A 65 5.98 20.10 -3.99
C ASN A 65 6.70 18.78 -3.76
N TYR A 66 7.20 18.17 -4.84
CA TYR A 66 8.07 17.00 -4.78
C TYR A 66 9.53 17.44 -4.75
N ASN A 67 10.26 17.05 -3.72
CA ASN A 67 11.69 17.22 -3.59
C ASN A 67 12.39 15.85 -3.78
N PRO A 68 13.02 15.59 -4.94
CA PRO A 68 13.64 14.29 -5.23
C PRO A 68 14.80 13.90 -4.29
N GLU A 69 15.38 14.86 -3.57
CA GLU A 69 16.46 14.59 -2.60
C GLU A 69 15.93 14.07 -1.26
N LEU A 70 14.63 14.25 -1.02
CA LEU A 70 13.99 14.09 0.29
C LEU A 70 12.74 13.19 0.25
N ASP A 71 12.06 13.14 -0.88
CA ASP A 71 10.87 12.35 -1.12
C ASP A 71 11.22 10.97 -1.67
N HIS A 72 10.66 9.94 -1.03
CA HIS A 72 10.89 8.55 -1.39
C HIS A 72 9.67 8.01 -2.15
N ASP A 73 9.78 6.83 -2.75
CA ASP A 73 8.63 6.17 -3.39
C ASP A 73 7.86 5.24 -2.44
N TRP A 74 8.37 5.06 -1.22
CA TRP A 74 7.81 4.11 -0.28
C TRP A 74 6.63 4.68 0.50
N CYS A 75 5.63 3.84 0.71
CA CYS A 75 4.49 4.10 1.56
C CYS A 75 4.48 3.13 2.73
N GLU A 76 4.08 3.62 3.90
CA GLU A 76 3.87 2.81 5.09
C GLU A 76 2.56 2.04 4.94
N PHE A 77 2.63 0.74 5.19
CA PHE A 77 1.48 -0.13 5.27
C PHE A 77 0.73 0.10 6.59
N ILE A 78 -0.52 0.57 6.49
CA ILE A 78 -1.38 0.83 7.65
C ILE A 78 -2.32 -0.35 7.90
N GLY A 79 -2.86 -0.97 6.84
CA GLY A 79 -3.73 -2.10 7.01
C GLY A 79 -4.34 -2.65 5.72
N LEU A 80 -4.88 -3.85 5.83
CA LEU A 80 -5.56 -4.55 4.75
C LEU A 80 -6.87 -5.12 5.28
N LYS A 81 -7.97 -4.88 4.56
CA LYS A 81 -9.31 -5.39 4.87
C LYS A 81 -9.95 -6.00 3.63
N GLU A 82 -10.81 -6.98 3.84
CA GLU A 82 -11.69 -7.49 2.79
C GLU A 82 -12.94 -6.60 2.69
N LYS A 83 -13.33 -6.27 1.45
CA LYS A 83 -14.60 -5.60 1.17
C LYS A 83 -15.70 -6.65 1.30
N LYS A 84 -16.48 -6.55 2.38
CA LYS A 84 -17.67 -7.38 2.61
C LYS A 84 -18.77 -7.09 1.60
#